data_AF-A0A0P9CJT9-F1
#
_entry.id   AF-A0A0P9CJT9-F1
#
_cell.length_a   1.000
_cell.length_b   1.000
_cell.length_c   1.000
_cell.angle_alpha   90.00
_cell.angle_beta   90.00
_cell.angle_gamma   90.00
#
_symmetry.space_group_name_H-M   'P 1'
#
loop_
_entity.id
_entity.type
_entity.pdbx_description
1 polymer ?
#
loop_
_entity_poly.entity_id
_entity_poly.type
_entity_poly.pdbx_seq_one_letter_code
_entity_poly.pdbx_strand_id
1 'polypeptide(L)'
;MDTSFLHKAADLLRGQYGERTESGAEIPVRTRVSDEEDMPGAAPVEPLYPDQAETIAELLDQRLEAMAQGQLYAYQGQPPEELGNALNLDAGLLLIALDETLNSGDSGIEHLRAVMEQWGELRGEALPEEELEDFLGMASEYLSAWKDFPNQEVFPFILAIGATDTYMLAEEEEAPDPEHVAGIAGAMMEDAVRFYGEVTRIVGAR
;
A
#
# COMPACT_ATOMS: atom_id res chain seq x y z
N MET A 1 12.28 1.72 14.44
CA MET A 1 13.04 1.77 13.17
C MET A 1 13.41 3.23 12.91
N ASP A 2 14.60 3.54 12.39
CA ASP A 2 14.96 4.92 12.01
C ASP A 2 14.36 5.21 10.62
N THR A 3 13.29 6.00 10.57
CA THR A 3 12.58 6.34 9.32
C THR A 3 13.18 7.58 8.63
N SER A 4 14.28 8.15 9.13
CA SER A 4 14.83 9.41 8.62
C SER A 4 15.27 9.34 7.15
N PHE A 5 15.67 8.17 6.65
CA PHE A 5 15.96 7.99 5.22
C PHE A 5 14.69 8.02 4.36
N LEU A 6 13.59 7.45 4.85
CA LEU A 6 12.28 7.47 4.18
C LEU A 6 11.75 8.89 4.04
N HIS A 7 11.89 9.71 5.10
CA HIS A 7 11.53 11.13 5.05
C HIS A 7 12.34 11.90 3.97
N LYS A 8 13.61 11.56 3.77
CA LYS A 8 14.42 12.20 2.72
C LYS A 8 14.03 11.75 1.31
N ALA A 9 13.79 10.46 1.10
CA ALA A 9 13.30 9.95 -0.18
C ALA A 9 11.94 10.57 -0.53
N ALA A 10 11.07 10.70 0.47
CA ALA A 10 9.79 11.39 0.37
C ALA A 10 9.92 12.85 -0.09
N ASP A 11 10.82 13.61 0.50
CA ASP A 11 11.09 15.01 0.13
C ASP A 11 11.60 15.14 -1.31
N LEU A 12 12.48 14.24 -1.74
CA LEU A 12 13.00 14.19 -3.11
C LEU A 12 11.88 13.95 -4.13
N LEU A 13 11.00 12.99 -3.85
CA LEU A 13 9.85 12.66 -4.70
C LEU A 13 8.84 13.80 -4.78
N ARG A 14 8.55 14.47 -3.65
CA ARG A 14 7.71 15.67 -3.61
C ARG A 14 8.27 16.77 -4.52
N GLY A 15 9.59 16.93 -4.56
CA GLY A 15 10.24 17.88 -5.46
C GLY A 15 10.08 17.54 -6.95
N GLN A 16 9.98 16.25 -7.30
CA GLN A 16 9.87 15.78 -8.68
C GLN A 16 8.42 15.80 -9.19
N TYR A 17 7.48 15.29 -8.39
CA TYR A 17 6.10 15.07 -8.80
C TYR A 17 5.12 16.14 -8.28
N GLY A 18 5.43 16.84 -7.18
CA GLY A 18 4.49 17.75 -6.53
C GLY A 18 3.27 17.01 -5.98
N GLU A 19 2.05 17.51 -6.24
CA GLU A 19 0.78 16.92 -5.78
C GLU A 19 0.14 15.94 -6.79
N ARG A 20 0.81 15.66 -7.91
CA ARG A 20 0.28 14.85 -9.01
C ARG A 20 1.33 13.91 -9.62
N THR A 21 0.91 12.79 -10.17
CA THR A 21 1.79 11.88 -10.91
C THR A 21 2.24 12.50 -12.25
N GLU A 22 3.19 11.88 -12.94
CA GLU A 22 3.59 12.25 -14.30
C GLU A 22 2.40 12.28 -15.28
N SER A 23 1.46 11.35 -15.13
CA SER A 23 0.22 11.30 -15.93
C SER A 23 -0.86 12.28 -15.48
N GLY A 24 -0.64 13.00 -14.38
CA GLY A 24 -1.53 14.03 -13.85
C GLY A 24 -2.59 13.53 -12.86
N ALA A 25 -2.52 12.26 -12.42
CA ALA A 25 -3.39 11.75 -11.36
C ALA A 25 -3.06 12.44 -10.03
N GLU A 26 -4.07 12.78 -9.24
CA GLU A 26 -3.87 13.40 -7.92
C GLU A 26 -3.30 12.36 -6.96
N ILE A 27 -2.20 12.72 -6.31
CA ILE A 27 -1.56 11.86 -5.33
C ILE A 27 -2.37 11.97 -4.03
N PRO A 28 -2.84 10.85 -3.45
CA PRO A 28 -3.67 10.88 -2.24
C PRO A 28 -2.97 11.61 -1.09
N VAL A 29 -3.72 12.42 -0.36
CA VAL A 29 -3.28 12.98 0.92
C VAL A 29 -4.00 12.26 2.03
N ARG A 30 -3.38 12.19 3.20
CA ARG A 30 -4.03 11.64 4.40
C ARG A 30 -5.31 12.39 4.69
N THR A 31 -6.43 11.67 4.67
CA THR A 31 -7.75 12.25 4.88
C THR A 31 -8.15 12.16 6.35
N ARG A 32 -7.64 11.16 7.07
CA ARG A 32 -7.91 10.93 8.50
C ARG A 32 -6.74 11.35 9.40
N VAL A 33 -6.96 12.34 10.25
CA VAL A 33 -6.04 12.72 11.33
C VAL A 33 -6.09 11.64 12.42
N SER A 34 -4.96 11.03 12.81
CA SER A 34 -4.89 10.06 13.93
C SER A 34 -5.14 10.69 15.30
N ASP A 35 -5.16 12.01 15.40
CA ASP A 35 -5.29 12.75 16.66
C ASP A 35 -6.75 12.90 17.15
N GLU A 36 -7.57 11.87 17.01
CA GLU A 36 -8.78 11.78 17.84
C GLU A 36 -8.48 10.95 19.08
N GLU A 37 -7.75 11.58 20.00
CA GLU A 37 -7.90 11.30 21.43
C GLU A 37 -9.40 11.40 21.77
N ASP A 38 -10.00 10.27 22.15
CA ASP A 38 -11.22 10.17 22.98
C ASP A 38 -12.33 11.21 22.71
N MET A 39 -12.75 11.38 21.45
CA MET A 39 -14.03 12.05 21.19
C MET A 39 -15.18 11.08 21.48
N PRO A 40 -16.07 11.37 22.46
CA PRO A 40 -17.20 10.52 22.75
C PRO A 40 -18.18 10.59 21.57
N GLY A 41 -18.09 9.61 20.67
CA GLY A 41 -18.91 9.51 19.47
C GLY A 41 -18.15 9.20 18.18
N ALA A 42 -17.00 8.52 18.24
CA ALA A 42 -16.27 8.04 17.05
C ALA A 42 -17.24 7.48 15.99
N ALA A 43 -17.06 7.89 14.74
CA ALA A 43 -17.89 7.44 13.64
C ALA A 43 -17.93 5.90 13.59
N PRO A 44 -19.09 5.28 13.31
CA PRO A 44 -19.18 3.83 13.27
C PRO A 44 -18.21 3.28 12.22
N VAL A 45 -17.47 2.22 12.60
CA VAL A 45 -16.69 1.43 11.65
C VAL A 45 -17.65 0.83 10.63
N GLU A 46 -17.36 1.03 9.35
CA GLU A 46 -18.12 0.39 8.27
C GLU A 46 -17.55 -1.00 7.98
N PRO A 47 -18.38 -2.04 7.85
CA PRO A 47 -17.90 -3.37 7.52
C PRO A 47 -17.47 -3.45 6.06
N LEU A 48 -16.47 -4.30 5.76
CA LEU A 48 -16.21 -4.73 4.39
C LEU A 48 -17.27 -5.76 3.96
N TYR A 49 -17.99 -5.50 2.86
CA TYR A 49 -19.00 -6.43 2.35
C TYR A 49 -18.37 -7.57 1.54
N PRO A 50 -18.98 -8.78 1.50
CA PRO A 50 -18.42 -9.92 0.78
C PRO A 50 -18.15 -9.69 -0.71
N ASP A 51 -19.04 -8.98 -1.40
CA ASP A 51 -18.90 -8.63 -2.83
C ASP A 51 -17.75 -7.64 -3.07
N GLN A 52 -17.52 -6.73 -2.12
CA GLN A 52 -16.36 -5.84 -2.15
C GLN A 52 -15.06 -6.63 -1.95
N ALA A 53 -15.04 -7.57 -0.99
CA ALA A 53 -13.88 -8.43 -0.77
C ALA A 53 -13.56 -9.29 -2.01
N GLU A 54 -14.58 -9.89 -2.63
CA GLU A 54 -14.45 -10.66 -3.88
C GLU A 54 -13.89 -9.78 -5.01
N THR A 55 -14.44 -8.59 -5.22
CA THR A 55 -13.99 -7.66 -6.27
C THR A 55 -12.54 -7.22 -6.06
N ILE A 56 -12.14 -6.95 -4.81
CA ILE A 56 -10.75 -6.58 -4.48
C ILE A 56 -9.82 -7.78 -4.70
N ALA A 57 -10.25 -8.98 -4.34
CA ALA A 57 -9.47 -10.20 -4.57
C ALA A 57 -9.24 -10.47 -6.07
N GLU A 58 -10.26 -10.29 -6.91
CA GLU A 58 -10.11 -10.36 -8.38
C GLU A 58 -9.12 -9.31 -8.91
N LEU A 59 -9.16 -8.09 -8.35
CA LEU A 59 -8.23 -7.02 -8.71
C LEU A 59 -6.80 -7.38 -8.32
N LEU A 60 -6.56 -7.96 -7.14
CA LEU A 60 -5.23 -8.42 -6.72
C LEU A 60 -4.69 -9.52 -7.64
N ASP A 61 -5.52 -10.48 -8.05
CA ASP A 61 -5.10 -11.54 -8.98
C ASP A 61 -4.67 -11.00 -10.35
N GLN A 62 -5.47 -10.09 -10.93
CA GLN A 62 -5.13 -9.41 -12.19
C GLN A 62 -3.83 -8.63 -12.09
N ARG A 63 -3.59 -7.99 -10.94
CA ARG A 63 -2.38 -7.23 -10.69
C ARG A 63 -1.16 -8.12 -10.55
N LEU A 64 -1.26 -9.26 -9.86
CA LEU A 64 -0.18 -10.23 -9.78
C LEU A 64 0.24 -10.72 -11.18
N GLU A 65 -0.72 -11.02 -12.06
CA GLU A 65 -0.43 -11.39 -13.45
C GLU A 65 0.27 -10.26 -14.23
N ALA A 66 -0.19 -9.02 -14.05
CA ALA A 66 0.40 -7.85 -14.70
C ALA A 66 1.82 -7.54 -14.19
N MET A 67 2.09 -7.73 -12.89
CA MET A 67 3.44 -7.64 -12.31
C MET A 67 4.37 -8.70 -12.92
N ALA A 68 3.91 -9.95 -13.00
CA ALA A 68 4.68 -11.05 -13.60
C ALA A 68 5.02 -10.81 -15.08
N GLN A 69 4.19 -10.03 -15.79
CA GLN A 69 4.42 -9.62 -17.17
C GLN A 69 5.26 -8.34 -17.31
N GLY A 70 5.66 -7.70 -16.20
CA GLY A 70 6.39 -6.44 -16.19
C GLY A 70 5.55 -5.25 -16.68
N GLN A 71 4.23 -5.32 -16.50
CA GLN A 71 3.32 -4.22 -16.82
C GLN A 71 3.08 -3.28 -15.63
N LEU A 72 3.21 -3.82 -14.41
CA LEU A 72 3.12 -3.06 -13.16
C LEU A 72 4.45 -3.12 -12.44
N TYR A 73 4.78 -2.02 -11.75
CA TYR A 73 5.98 -1.92 -10.91
C TYR A 73 7.29 -2.22 -11.65
N ALA A 74 7.28 -2.09 -12.97
CA ALA A 74 8.43 -2.36 -13.79
C ALA A 74 9.46 -1.22 -13.67
N TYR A 75 10.68 -1.56 -13.31
CA TYR A 75 11.78 -0.61 -13.25
C TYR A 75 12.73 -0.84 -14.43
N GLN A 76 13.01 0.24 -15.18
CA GLN A 76 13.85 0.17 -16.39
C GLN A 76 13.39 -0.88 -17.42
N GLY A 77 12.07 -1.12 -17.48
CA GLY A 77 11.47 -2.09 -18.40
C GLY A 77 11.63 -3.56 -17.98
N GLN A 78 12.05 -3.82 -16.74
CA GLN A 78 12.12 -5.17 -16.16
C GLN A 78 11.01 -5.36 -15.11
N PRO A 79 10.39 -6.56 -15.02
CA PRO A 79 9.45 -6.88 -13.97
C PRO A 79 10.12 -6.85 -12.58
N PRO A 80 9.33 -6.79 -11.49
CA PRO A 80 9.87 -6.96 -10.14
C PRO A 80 10.65 -8.27 -10.02
N GLU A 81 11.81 -8.23 -9.35
CA GLU A 81 12.63 -9.43 -9.12
C GLU A 81 11.89 -10.46 -8.26
N GLU A 82 11.13 -9.98 -7.27
CA GLU A 82 10.34 -10.81 -6.36
C GLU A 82 8.87 -10.36 -6.35
N LEU A 83 7.98 -11.23 -6.84
CA LEU A 83 6.54 -10.97 -6.89
C LEU A 83 5.90 -10.90 -5.50
N GLY A 84 6.45 -11.61 -4.51
CA GLY A 84 5.97 -11.57 -3.12
C GLY A 84 6.06 -10.16 -2.53
N ASN A 85 7.19 -9.50 -2.74
CA ASN A 85 7.41 -8.11 -2.28
C ASN A 85 6.47 -7.12 -2.97
N ALA A 86 6.26 -7.31 -4.26
CA ALA A 86 5.32 -6.49 -5.01
C ALA A 86 3.87 -6.66 -4.51
N LEU A 87 3.52 -7.87 -4.06
CA LEU A 87 2.23 -8.16 -3.43
C LEU A 87 2.12 -7.58 -2.03
N ASN A 88 3.20 -7.59 -1.22
CA ASN A 88 3.24 -6.95 0.10
C ASN A 88 2.97 -5.44 0.00
N LEU A 89 3.54 -4.79 -1.02
CA LEU A 89 3.23 -3.40 -1.33
C LEU A 89 1.72 -3.22 -1.51
N ASP A 90 1.10 -3.95 -2.44
CA ASP A 90 -0.34 -3.90 -2.69
C ASP A 90 -1.16 -4.15 -1.41
N ALA A 91 -0.73 -5.07 -0.55
CA ALA A 91 -1.36 -5.33 0.75
C ALA A 91 -1.37 -4.10 1.66
N GLY A 92 -0.23 -3.42 1.77
CA GLY A 92 -0.11 -2.18 2.51
C GLY A 92 -1.03 -1.09 1.96
N LEU A 93 -1.09 -0.95 0.64
CA LEU A 93 -1.94 0.05 -0.02
C LEU A 93 -3.42 -0.24 0.21
N LEU A 94 -3.78 -1.52 0.11
CA LEU A 94 -5.12 -2.02 0.38
C LEU A 94 -5.52 -1.73 1.83
N LEU A 95 -4.68 -2.07 2.80
CA LEU A 95 -4.99 -1.81 4.21
C LEU A 95 -5.15 -0.31 4.51
N ILE A 96 -4.31 0.54 3.93
CA ILE A 96 -4.43 2.00 4.06
C ILE A 96 -5.74 2.49 3.45
N ALA A 97 -6.09 2.00 2.25
CA ALA A 97 -7.36 2.36 1.60
C ALA A 97 -8.58 1.92 2.42
N LEU A 98 -8.53 0.71 3.00
CA LEU A 98 -9.57 0.20 3.89
C LEU A 98 -9.70 1.06 5.16
N ASP A 99 -8.58 1.43 5.81
CA ASP A 99 -8.61 2.25 7.02
C ASP A 99 -9.16 3.66 6.77
N GLU A 100 -8.72 4.31 5.69
CA GLU A 100 -9.18 5.65 5.32
C GLU A 100 -10.66 5.66 4.88
N THR A 101 -11.14 4.58 4.23
CA THR A 101 -12.52 4.53 3.70
C THR A 101 -13.53 4.02 4.73
N LEU A 102 -13.19 2.97 5.48
CA LEU A 102 -14.11 2.29 6.40
C LEU A 102 -13.98 2.74 7.86
N ASN A 103 -13.02 3.63 8.14
CA ASN A 103 -12.69 4.06 9.50
C ASN A 103 -12.27 2.88 10.40
N SER A 104 -11.67 1.83 9.81
CA SER A 104 -11.58 0.50 10.43
C SER A 104 -10.69 0.42 11.68
N GLY A 105 -9.66 1.25 11.82
CA GLY A 105 -8.72 1.13 12.93
C GLY A 105 -8.14 -0.29 12.97
N ASP A 106 -8.13 -0.91 14.15
CA ASP A 106 -7.60 -2.27 14.36
C ASP A 106 -8.35 -3.35 13.56
N SER A 107 -9.62 -3.13 13.20
CA SER A 107 -10.40 -4.06 12.37
C SER A 107 -9.98 -4.08 10.90
N GLY A 108 -9.12 -3.16 10.45
CA GLY A 108 -8.60 -3.14 9.09
C GLY A 108 -7.83 -4.41 8.73
N ILE A 109 -7.13 -4.99 9.71
CA ILE A 109 -6.40 -6.27 9.52
C ILE A 109 -7.37 -7.42 9.27
N GLU A 110 -8.53 -7.44 9.94
CA GLU A 110 -9.55 -8.46 9.71
C GLU A 110 -10.17 -8.32 8.32
N HIS A 111 -10.39 -7.07 7.85
CA HIS A 111 -10.83 -6.81 6.48
C HIS A 111 -9.80 -7.25 5.43
N LEU A 112 -8.51 -6.95 5.65
CA LEU A 112 -7.44 -7.41 4.76
C LEU A 112 -7.36 -8.94 4.74
N ARG A 113 -7.44 -9.60 5.91
CA ARG A 113 -7.49 -11.07 6.01
C ARG A 113 -8.64 -11.64 5.16
N ALA A 114 -9.84 -11.07 5.26
CA ALA A 114 -10.99 -11.51 4.47
C ALA A 114 -10.73 -11.40 2.95
N VAL A 115 -10.08 -10.33 2.49
CA VAL A 115 -9.67 -10.21 1.08
C VAL A 115 -8.65 -11.28 0.70
N MET A 116 -7.65 -11.54 1.53
CA MET A 116 -6.63 -12.56 1.26
C MET A 116 -7.19 -13.98 1.23
N GLU A 117 -8.16 -14.27 2.09
CA GLU A 117 -8.90 -15.53 2.08
C GLU A 117 -9.69 -15.70 0.77
N GLN A 118 -10.41 -14.66 0.34
CA GLN A 118 -11.12 -14.66 -0.95
C GLN A 118 -10.16 -14.84 -2.13
N TRP A 119 -9.00 -14.17 -2.08
CA TRP A 119 -7.98 -14.32 -3.11
C TRP A 119 -7.41 -15.75 -3.15
N GLY A 120 -7.17 -16.36 -1.99
CA GLY A 120 -6.77 -17.77 -1.88
C GLY A 120 -7.82 -18.73 -2.47
N GLU A 121 -9.11 -18.46 -2.22
CA GLU A 121 -10.22 -19.23 -2.81
C GLU A 121 -10.23 -19.12 -4.35
N LEU A 122 -10.03 -17.92 -4.91
CA LEU A 122 -9.94 -17.70 -6.36
C LEU A 122 -8.79 -18.48 -7.01
N ARG A 123 -7.63 -18.51 -6.35
CA ARG A 123 -6.44 -19.25 -6.79
C ARG A 123 -6.56 -20.76 -6.61
N GLY A 124 -7.51 -21.21 -5.78
CA GLY A 124 -7.66 -22.60 -5.36
C GLY A 124 -6.60 -23.05 -4.34
N GLU A 125 -5.82 -22.12 -3.80
CA GLU A 125 -4.78 -22.35 -2.81
C GLU A 125 -4.65 -21.12 -1.91
N ALA A 126 -5.08 -21.25 -0.65
CA ALA A 126 -4.90 -20.20 0.34
C ALA A 126 -3.44 -20.13 0.79
N LEU A 127 -2.98 -18.93 1.15
CA LEU A 127 -1.68 -18.76 1.80
C LEU A 127 -1.64 -19.60 3.09
N PRO A 128 -0.52 -20.27 3.38
CA PRO A 128 -0.28 -20.86 4.69
C PRO A 128 -0.48 -19.82 5.80
N GLU A 129 -1.03 -20.23 6.95
CA GLU A 129 -1.37 -19.27 8.03
C GLU A 129 -0.16 -18.46 8.49
N GLU A 130 1.03 -19.07 8.58
CA GLU A 130 2.27 -18.37 8.94
C GLU A 130 2.64 -17.29 7.92
N GLU A 131 2.56 -17.61 6.62
CA GLU A 131 2.83 -16.64 5.55
C GLU A 131 1.77 -15.53 5.51
N LEU A 132 0.50 -15.86 5.80
CA LEU A 132 -0.56 -14.88 5.91
C LEU A 132 -0.35 -13.95 7.11
N GLU A 133 0.04 -14.48 8.27
CA GLU A 133 0.32 -13.66 9.45
C GLU A 133 1.50 -12.71 9.21
N ASP A 134 2.58 -13.19 8.58
CA ASP A 134 3.72 -12.36 8.20
C ASP A 134 3.30 -11.24 7.22
N PHE A 135 2.49 -11.59 6.22
CA PHE A 135 1.93 -10.66 5.24
C PHE A 135 1.07 -9.57 5.87
N LEU A 136 0.18 -9.95 6.80
CA LEU A 136 -0.65 -9.01 7.57
C LEU A 136 0.20 -8.14 8.50
N GLY A 137 1.27 -8.70 9.08
CA GLY A 137 2.25 -7.98 9.88
C GLY A 137 2.90 -6.85 9.10
N MET A 138 3.42 -7.15 7.90
CA MET A 138 4.02 -6.16 7.00
C MET A 138 3.01 -5.08 6.59
N ALA A 139 1.79 -5.47 6.22
CA ALA A 139 0.72 -4.50 5.92
C ALA A 139 0.44 -3.55 7.09
N SER A 140 0.45 -4.07 8.32
CA SER A 140 0.27 -3.27 9.54
C SER A 140 1.41 -2.28 9.77
N GLU A 141 2.66 -2.66 9.50
CA GLU A 141 3.81 -1.75 9.56
C GLU A 141 3.65 -0.60 8.57
N TYR A 142 3.15 -0.89 7.36
CA TYR A 142 2.77 0.13 6.39
C TYR A 142 1.70 1.07 6.94
N LEU A 143 0.59 0.55 7.48
CA LEU A 143 -0.43 1.41 8.08
C LEU A 143 0.11 2.25 9.26
N SER A 144 0.97 1.68 10.10
CA SER A 144 1.56 2.40 11.24
C SER A 144 2.42 3.57 10.76
N ALA A 145 3.34 3.32 9.83
CA ALA A 145 4.19 4.39 9.33
C ALA A 145 3.36 5.43 8.56
N TRP A 146 2.27 5.05 7.86
CA TRP A 146 1.32 6.00 7.28
C TRP A 146 0.73 6.95 8.33
N LYS A 147 0.35 6.41 9.48
CA LYS A 147 -0.21 7.17 10.61
C LYS A 147 0.80 8.10 11.28
N ASP A 148 2.09 7.83 11.14
CA ASP A 148 3.17 8.67 11.66
C ASP A 148 3.49 9.87 10.75
N PHE A 149 3.02 9.89 9.49
CA PHE A 149 3.21 11.04 8.60
C PHE A 149 2.26 12.21 8.93
N PRO A 150 2.74 13.47 8.88
CA PRO A 150 1.91 14.64 9.14
C PRO A 150 0.74 14.74 8.14
N ASN A 151 -0.41 15.19 8.64
CA ASN A 151 -1.57 15.44 7.78
C ASN A 151 -1.24 16.48 6.70
N GLN A 152 -1.83 16.32 5.50
CA GLN A 152 -1.64 17.18 4.32
C GLN A 152 -0.34 16.96 3.54
N GLU A 153 0.51 16.03 3.95
CA GLU A 153 1.67 15.65 3.15
C GLU A 153 1.26 14.67 2.03
N VAL A 154 1.54 15.08 0.79
CA VAL A 154 1.26 14.33 -0.43
C VAL A 154 2.03 13.02 -0.43
N PHE A 155 1.32 11.88 -0.51
CA PHE A 155 1.78 10.49 -0.55
C PHE A 155 3.19 10.29 -1.13
N PRO A 156 4.24 10.31 -0.29
CA PRO A 156 5.53 9.78 -0.67
C PRO A 156 5.76 8.41 -0.02
N PHE A 157 4.79 7.96 0.78
CA PHE A 157 4.94 6.85 1.70
C PHE A 157 4.67 5.52 1.02
N ILE A 158 3.65 5.40 0.17
CA ILE A 158 3.48 4.27 -0.77
C ILE A 158 4.73 4.06 -1.64
N LEU A 159 5.34 5.18 -2.01
CA LEU A 159 6.53 5.20 -2.83
C LEU A 159 7.77 4.73 -2.10
N ALA A 160 7.95 5.20 -0.88
CA ALA A 160 9.02 4.77 -0.03
C ALA A 160 8.81 3.31 0.43
N ILE A 161 7.57 2.87 0.72
CA ILE A 161 7.18 1.50 1.08
C ILE A 161 7.53 0.49 0.00
N GLY A 162 7.11 0.72 -1.24
CA GLY A 162 7.40 -0.20 -2.35
C GLY A 162 8.90 -0.35 -2.61
N ALA A 163 9.65 0.74 -2.38
CA ALA A 163 11.10 0.70 -2.41
C ALA A 163 11.68 0.05 -1.13
N THR A 164 11.05 0.20 0.04
CA THR A 164 11.51 -0.42 1.29
C THR A 164 11.42 -1.94 1.19
N ASP A 165 10.42 -2.56 0.57
CA ASP A 165 10.43 -4.02 0.35
C ASP A 165 11.37 -4.48 -0.78
N THR A 166 11.61 -3.65 -1.80
CA THR A 166 12.61 -3.93 -2.83
C THR A 166 14.05 -3.75 -2.31
N TYR A 167 14.27 -2.95 -1.27
CA TYR A 167 15.58 -2.71 -0.63
C TYR A 167 15.77 -3.39 0.73
N MET A 168 14.73 -3.79 1.46
CA MET A 168 14.86 -4.47 2.74
C MET A 168 15.15 -5.97 2.58
N LEU A 169 15.11 -6.50 1.36
CA LEU A 169 15.79 -7.75 1.02
C LEU A 169 17.29 -7.57 0.77
N ALA A 170 17.83 -6.34 0.79
CA ALA A 170 19.24 -6.16 1.01
C ALA A 170 19.52 -6.39 2.50
N GLU A 171 19.71 -7.65 2.87
CA GLU A 171 20.34 -8.12 4.11
C GLU A 171 21.78 -7.56 4.32
N GLU A 172 22.16 -6.46 3.65
CA GLU A 172 23.50 -5.87 3.69
C GLU A 172 23.53 -4.57 4.51
N GLU A 173 24.52 -4.48 5.40
CA GLU A 173 24.62 -3.62 6.60
C GLU A 173 24.63 -2.07 6.40
N GLU A 174 24.14 -1.50 5.29
CA GLU A 174 24.06 -0.04 5.08
C GLU A 174 22.71 0.41 4.48
N ALA A 175 22.15 1.50 5.04
CA ALA A 175 20.92 2.10 4.52
C ALA A 175 21.08 2.58 3.06
N PRO A 176 20.15 2.26 2.16
CA PRO A 176 20.26 2.58 0.73
C PRO A 176 20.25 4.10 0.49
N ASP A 177 20.88 4.52 -0.61
CA ASP A 177 20.93 5.93 -1.03
C ASP A 177 19.53 6.45 -1.38
N PRO A 178 19.04 7.53 -0.72
CA PRO A 178 17.72 8.10 -0.99
C PRO A 178 17.44 8.45 -2.46
N GLU A 179 18.45 8.85 -3.23
CA GLU A 179 18.28 9.17 -4.65
C GLU A 179 17.92 7.93 -5.49
N HIS A 180 18.53 6.79 -5.17
CA HIS A 180 18.28 5.53 -5.86
C HIS A 180 16.87 4.99 -5.54
N VAL A 181 16.50 5.02 -4.26
CA VAL A 181 15.16 4.66 -3.75
C VAL A 181 14.09 5.53 -4.40
N ALA A 182 14.32 6.86 -4.47
CA ALA A 182 13.38 7.79 -5.09
C ALA A 182 13.16 7.50 -6.58
N GLY A 183 14.19 7.06 -7.31
CA GLY A 183 14.07 6.69 -8.73
C GLY A 183 13.16 5.46 -8.96
N ILE A 184 13.30 4.42 -8.14
CA ILE A 184 12.46 3.21 -8.22
C ILE A 184 11.03 3.53 -7.81
N ALA A 185 10.90 4.21 -6.67
CA ALA A 185 9.62 4.66 -6.16
C ALA A 185 8.86 5.49 -7.19
N GLY A 186 9.49 6.50 -7.79
CA GLY A 186 8.87 7.31 -8.85
C GLY A 186 8.24 6.48 -9.97
N ALA A 187 8.91 5.41 -10.41
CA ALA A 187 8.40 4.50 -11.44
C ALA A 187 7.16 3.71 -11.00
N MET A 188 7.04 3.40 -9.70
CA MET A 188 5.90 2.64 -9.14
C MET A 188 4.70 3.54 -8.78
N MET A 189 4.90 4.87 -8.74
CA MET A 189 3.92 5.84 -8.23
C MET A 189 2.56 5.74 -8.88
N GLU A 190 2.57 5.71 -10.21
CA GLU A 190 1.34 5.83 -10.97
C GLU A 190 0.43 4.62 -10.75
N ASP A 191 1.01 3.42 -10.74
CA ASP A 191 0.27 2.18 -10.53
C ASP A 191 -0.29 2.09 -9.11
N ALA A 192 0.48 2.59 -8.14
CA ALA A 192 0.10 2.56 -6.74
C ALA A 192 -1.02 3.57 -6.42
N VAL A 193 -0.95 4.78 -6.98
CA VAL A 193 -2.03 5.78 -6.92
C VAL A 193 -3.30 5.25 -7.57
N ARG A 194 -3.17 4.61 -8.74
CA ARG A 194 -4.30 4.02 -9.46
C ARG A 194 -4.97 2.93 -8.62
N PHE A 195 -4.19 2.02 -8.06
CA PHE A 195 -4.69 0.90 -7.25
C PHE A 195 -5.42 1.40 -6.00
N TYR A 196 -4.81 2.32 -5.25
CA TYR A 196 -5.45 2.97 -4.11
C TYR A 196 -6.81 3.60 -4.49
N GLY A 197 -6.84 4.33 -5.62
CA GLY A 197 -8.05 4.95 -6.14
C GLY A 197 -9.13 3.95 -6.61
N GLU A 198 -8.75 2.76 -7.04
CA GLU A 198 -9.66 1.68 -7.40
C GLU A 198 -10.26 1.01 -6.17
N VAL A 199 -9.43 0.66 -5.19
CA VAL A 199 -9.88 0.05 -3.92
C VAL A 199 -10.84 0.99 -3.19
N THR A 200 -10.46 2.25 -2.99
CA THR A 200 -11.33 3.25 -2.33
C THR A 200 -12.68 3.41 -3.05
N ARG A 201 -12.70 3.30 -4.39
CA ARG A 201 -13.95 3.32 -5.17
C ARG A 201 -14.79 2.07 -4.99
N ILE A 202 -14.17 0.88 -4.98
CA ILE A 202 -14.88 -0.39 -4.74
C ILE A 202 -15.54 -0.37 -3.36
N VAL A 203 -14.76 0.02 -2.34
CA VAL A 203 -15.21 0.08 -0.95
C VAL A 203 -16.26 1.20 -0.74
N GLY A 204 -16.12 2.32 -1.45
CA GLY A 204 -17.05 3.46 -1.36
C GLY A 204 -18.31 3.32 -2.24
N ALA A 205 -18.36 2.38 -3.18
CA ALA A 205 -19.51 2.16 -4.03
C ALA A 205 -20.63 1.47 -3.24
N ARG A 206 -21.81 2.12 -3.19
CA ARG A 206 -23.04 1.63 -2.58
C ARG A 206 -24.17 1.62 -3.60
#